data_AF-A0A080ZEY4-F1
#
_entry.id   AF-A0A080ZEY4-F1
#
_cell.length_a   1.000
_cell.length_b   1.000
_cell.length_c   1.000
_cell.angle_alpha   90.00
_cell.angle_beta   90.00
_cell.angle_gamma   90.00
#
_symmetry.space_group_name_H-M   'P 1'
#
loop_
_entity.id
_entity.type
_entity.pdbx_description
1 polymer ?
#
loop_
_entity_poly.entity_id
_entity_poly.type
_entity_poly.pdbx_seq_one_letter_code
_entity_poly.pdbx_strand_id
1 'polypeptide(L)' 'MSRLKPICSKTLKRYMVETTREVEKEITKATPPTFGAMYDGWTCFSENYVALYIVFWKDGQLFYVLLAVVLP' A
#
# COMPACT_ATOMS: atom_id res chain seq x y z
N MET A 1 27.64 6.58 -1.71
CA MET A 1 27.42 5.12 -1.76
C MET A 1 26.59 4.69 -0.56
N SER A 2 25.68 3.72 -0.74
CA SER A 2 24.83 3.21 0.35
C SER A 2 25.68 2.63 1.49
N ARG A 3 25.29 2.90 2.74
CA ARG A 3 25.91 2.27 3.94
C ARG A 3 25.34 0.87 4.23
N LEU A 4 24.37 0.41 3.43
CA LEU A 4 23.75 -0.90 3.60
C LEU A 4 24.64 -1.98 2.99
N LYS A 5 24.68 -3.15 3.64
CA LYS A 5 25.30 -4.34 3.06
C LYS A 5 24.55 -4.71 1.76
N PRO A 6 25.25 -5.05 0.67
CA PRO A 6 24.60 -5.49 -0.55
C PRO A 6 23.80 -6.77 -0.28
N ILE A 7 22.62 -6.87 -0.90
CA ILE A 7 21.76 -8.04 -0.87
C ILE A 7 21.42 -8.44 -2.31
N CYS A 8 21.16 -9.73 -2.56
CA CYS A 8 20.76 -10.17 -3.89
C CYS A 8 19.28 -9.85 -4.15
N SER A 9 18.93 -9.65 -5.43
CA SER A 9 17.56 -9.34 -5.87
C SER A 9 16.53 -10.38 -5.39
N LYS A 10 16.91 -11.67 -5.37
CA LYS A 10 16.04 -12.75 -4.90
C LYS A 10 15.67 -12.58 -3.42
N THR A 11 16.65 -12.28 -2.57
CA THR A 11 16.43 -12.06 -1.14
C THR A 11 15.62 -10.79 -0.90
N LEU A 12 15.90 -9.71 -1.64
CA LEU A 12 15.13 -8.46 -1.55
C LEU A 12 13.65 -8.71 -1.90
N LYS A 13 13.35 -9.37 -3.02
CA LYS A 13 11.98 -9.69 -3.42
C LYS A 13 11.25 -10.53 -2.37
N ARG A 14 11.94 -11.49 -1.76
CA ARG A 14 11.36 -12.31 -0.67
C ARG A 14 10.97 -11.42 0.52
N TYR A 15 11.86 -10.53 0.95
CA TYR A 15 11.59 -9.61 2.05
C TYR A 15 10.48 -8.62 1.72
N MET A 16 10.36 -8.17 0.47
CA MET A 16 9.24 -7.32 0.05
C MET A 16 7.90 -8.07 0.23
N VAL A 17 7.81 -9.31 -0.23
CA VAL A 17 6.59 -10.14 -0.05
C VAL A 17 6.29 -10.38 1.42
N GLU A 18 7.30 -10.74 2.23
CA GLU A 18 7.13 -10.93 3.67
C GLU A 18 6.65 -9.64 4.36
N THR A 19 7.24 -8.49 3.99
CA THR A 19 6.85 -7.18 4.51
C THR A 19 5.43 -6.83 4.12
N THR A 20 5.04 -7.04 2.86
CA THR A 20 3.66 -6.83 2.40
C THR A 20 2.67 -7.62 3.25
N ARG A 21 2.93 -8.90 3.51
CA ARG A 21 2.05 -9.75 4.32
C ARG A 21 1.90 -9.26 5.76
N GLU A 22 2.98 -8.79 6.39
CA GLU A 22 2.89 -8.23 7.75
C GLU A 22 2.15 -6.89 7.76
N VAL A 23 2.37 -6.04 6.76
CA VAL A 23 1.64 -4.77 6.61
C VAL A 23 0.15 -5.02 6.41
N GLU A 24 -0.24 -5.99 5.57
CA GLU A 24 -1.65 -6.37 5.37
C GLU A 24 -2.34 -6.79 6.67
N LYS A 25 -1.64 -7.54 7.54
CA LYS A 25 -2.18 -7.93 8.85
C LYS A 25 -2.41 -6.71 9.74
N GLU A 26 -1.46 -5.78 9.79
CA GLU A 26 -1.61 -4.57 10.60
C GLU A 26 -2.70 -3.64 10.08
N ILE A 27 -2.82 -3.49 8.74
CA ILE A 27 -3.92 -2.76 8.12
C ILE A 27 -5.26 -3.41 8.50
N THR A 28 -5.36 -4.75 8.40
CA THR A 28 -6.59 -5.49 8.74
C THR A 28 -6.97 -5.28 10.21
N LYS A 29 -6.00 -5.34 11.13
CA LYS A 29 -6.24 -5.09 12.56
C LYS A 29 -6.68 -3.65 12.84
N ALA A 30 -6.15 -2.68 12.10
CA ALA A 30 -6.42 -1.26 12.31
C ALA A 30 -7.74 -0.80 11.66
N THR A 31 -8.22 -1.52 10.64
CA THR A 31 -9.38 -1.16 9.84
C THR A 31 -10.68 -1.51 10.59
N PRO A 32 -11.60 -0.55 10.79
CA PRO A 32 -12.88 -0.81 11.45
C PRO A 32 -13.79 -1.68 10.55
N PRO A 33 -14.85 -2.30 11.11
CA PRO A 33 -15.80 -3.10 10.34
C PRO A 33 -16.51 -2.34 9.20
N THR A 34 -16.59 -1.01 9.32
CA THR A 34 -17.18 -0.13 8.30
C THR A 34 -16.14 0.87 7.85
N PHE A 35 -15.84 0.84 6.55
CA PHE A 35 -14.90 1.73 5.90
C PHE A 35 -15.42 2.06 4.49
N GLY A 36 -14.98 3.18 3.95
CA GLY A 36 -15.17 3.53 2.54
C GLY A 36 -14.05 2.97 1.68
N ALA A 37 -14.34 2.70 0.40
CA ALA A 37 -13.34 2.44 -0.62
C ALA A 37 -13.26 3.66 -1.55
N MET A 38 -12.06 4.16 -1.80
CA MET A 38 -11.82 5.30 -2.69
C MET A 38 -10.93 4.86 -3.85
N TYR A 39 -11.37 5.14 -5.07
CA TYR A 39 -10.57 5.01 -6.27
C TYR A 39 -10.07 6.39 -6.68
N ASP A 40 -8.77 6.55 -6.78
CA ASP A 40 -8.13 7.79 -7.24
C ASP A 40 -7.42 7.51 -8.56
N GLY A 41 -7.94 8.08 -9.64
CA GLY A 41 -7.47 7.84 -11.00
C GLY A 41 -6.64 9.02 -11.50
N TRP A 42 -5.50 8.72 -12.12
CA TRP A 42 -4.69 9.73 -12.81
C TRP A 42 -4.08 9.19 -14.10
N THR A 43 -3.68 10.10 -14.97
CA THR A 43 -2.90 9.78 -16.17
C THR A 43 -1.49 10.32 -15.97
N CYS A 44 -0.48 9.47 -16.19
CA CYS A 44 0.91 9.89 -16.28
C CYS A 44 1.44 9.51 -17.67
N PHE A 45 1.82 10.50 -18.46
CA PHE A 45 2.17 10.32 -19.87
C PHE A 45 1.04 9.63 -20.67
N SER A 46 1.30 8.45 -21.22
CA SER A 46 0.34 7.64 -21.99
C SER A 46 -0.30 6.53 -21.18
N GLU A 47 -0.05 6.47 -19.87
CA GLU A 47 -0.52 5.40 -18.99
C GLU A 47 -1.57 5.93 -18.01
N ASN A 48 -2.66 5.17 -17.85
CA ASN A 48 -3.70 5.44 -16.87
C ASN A 48 -3.47 4.57 -15.64
N TYR A 49 -3.58 5.18 -14.47
CA TYR A 49 -3.37 4.54 -13.19
C TYR A 49 -4.61 4.72 -12.33
N VAL A 50 -4.83 3.74 -11.45
CA VAL A 50 -5.87 3.82 -10.43
C VAL A 50 -5.28 3.37 -9.10
N ALA A 51 -5.31 4.23 -8.09
CA ALA A 51 -5.03 3.85 -6.71
C ALA A 51 -6.33 3.46 -6.01
N LEU A 52 -6.28 2.36 -5.27
CA LEU A 52 -7.34 1.92 -4.37
C LEU A 52 -6.93 2.21 -2.93
N TYR A 53 -7.78 2.96 -2.23
CA TYR A 53 -7.65 3.23 -0.81
C TYR A 53 -8.81 2.64 -0.03
N ILE A 54 -8.55 2.26 1.22
CA ILE A 54 -9.59 2.24 2.25
C ILE A 54 -9.54 3.55 3.02
N VAL A 55 -10.73 4.05 3.36
CA VAL A 55 -10.90 5.35 4.01
C VAL A 55 -11.81 5.16 5.21
N PHE A 56 -11.36 5.55 6.41
CA PHE A 56 -12.17 5.39 7.61
C PHE A 56 -11.80 6.40 8.69
N TRP A 57 -12.74 6.64 9.60
CA TRP A 57 -12.50 7.42 10.80
C TRP A 57 -12.04 6.52 11.94
N LYS A 58 -11.02 6.94 12.67
CA LYS A 58 -10.57 6.31 13.90
C LYS A 58 -10.06 7.39 14.84
N ASP A 59 -10.52 7.38 16.09
CA ASP A 59 -10.10 8.32 17.14
C ASP A 59 -10.18 9.81 16.74
N GLY A 60 -11.21 10.18 15.97
CA GLY A 60 -11.41 11.55 15.49
C GLY A 60 -10.49 11.99 14.34
N GLN A 61 -9.74 11.05 13.75
CA GLN A 61 -8.90 11.28 12.58
C GLN A 61 -9.38 10.47 11.38
N LEU A 62 -9.31 11.08 10.19
CA LEU A 62 -9.58 10.41 8.93
C LEU A 62 -8.29 9.76 8.40
N PHE A 63 -8.37 8.47 8.12
CA PHE A 63 -7.27 7.68 7.57
C PHE A 63 -7.54 7.35 6.10
N TYR A 64 -6.49 7.46 5.29
CA TYR A 64 -6.44 7.00 3.91
C TYR A 64 -5.31 5.98 3.80
N VAL A 65 -5.64 4.71 3.60
CA VAL A 65 -4.65 3.64 3.50
C VAL A 65 -4.62 3.12 2.07
N LEU A 66 -3.50 3.34 1.38
CA LEU A 66 -3.28 2.85 0.02
C LEU A 66 -3.13 1.33 0.05
N LEU A 67 -4.00 0.63 -0.69
CA LEU A 67 -3.95 -0.83 -0.81
C LEU A 67 -3.23 -1.27 -2.09
N ALA A 68 -3.52 -0.60 -3.21
CA ALA A 68 -2.96 -0.97 -4.50
C ALA A 68 -2.87 0.25 -5.42
N VAL A 69 -1.88 0.22 -6.31
CA VAL A 69 -1.84 1.06 -7.51
C VAL A 69 -1.89 0.12 -8.70
N VAL A 70 -2.97 0.21 -9.46
CA VAL A 70 -3.14 -0.56 -10.69
C VAL A 70 -2.31 0.11 -11.77
N LEU A 71 -1.28 -0.61 -12.22
CA LEU A 71 -0.52 -0.29 -13.42
C LEU A 71 -1.29 -0.84 -14.64
N PRO A 72 -1.20 -0.21 -15.81
CA PRO A 72 -1.80 -0.69 -17.05
C PRO A 72 -1.26 -2.07 -17.50
#